data_AF-A0A382NRQ1-F1
#
_entry.id   AF-A0A382NRQ1-F1
#
_cell.length_a   1.000
_cell.length_b   1.000
_cell.length_c   1.000
_cell.angle_alpha   90.00
_cell.angle_beta   90.00
_cell.angle_gamma   90.00
#
_symmetry.space_group_name_H-M   'P 1'
#
loop_
_entity.id
_entity.type
_entity.pdbx_description
1 polymer ?
#
loop_
_entity_poly.entity_id
_entity_poly.type
_entity_poly.pdbx_seq_one_letter_code
_entity_poly.pdbx_strand_id
1 'polypeptide(L)'
;VGILAAILTIAGVYFTLTAQIATLQLDVIRMQDAEEMNSEFRIKWPRGELGALPDDAVQDLNIEYLQKEMDKLQQEFDDHIDEHKNDINTE
;
A
#
# COMPACT_ATOMS: atom_id res chain seq x y z
N VAL A 1 -35.45 -49.70 1.02
CA VAL A 1 -35.18 -48.51 1.85
C VAL A 1 -33.68 -48.30 2.07
N GLY A 2 -32.91 -49.26 2.58
CA GLY A 2 -31.46 -49.09 2.84
C GLY A 2 -30.58 -48.75 1.62
N ILE A 3 -30.83 -49.36 0.46
CA ILE A 3 -30.07 -49.07 -0.78
C ILE A 3 -30.26 -47.62 -1.24
N LEU A 4 -31.50 -47.11 -1.17
CA LEU A 4 -31.79 -45.73 -1.53
C LEU A 4 -31.11 -44.74 -0.59
N ALA A 5 -31.10 -45.02 0.72
CA ALA A 5 -30.39 -44.21 1.69
C ALA A 5 -28.87 -44.16 1.42
N ALA A 6 -28.27 -45.31 1.08
CA ALA A 6 -26.85 -45.37 0.73
C ALA A 6 -26.50 -44.55 -0.52
N ILE A 7 -27.33 -44.62 -1.57
CA ILE A 7 -27.12 -43.83 -2.81
C ILE A 7 -27.21 -42.32 -2.51
N LEU A 8 -28.18 -41.89 -1.70
CA LEU A 8 -28.32 -40.49 -1.32
C LEU A 8 -27.11 -40.00 -0.50
N THR A 9 -26.56 -40.82 0.40
CA THR A 9 -25.35 -40.44 1.15
C THR A 9 -24.14 -40.27 0.25
N ILE A 10 -23.95 -41.17 -0.73
CA ILE A 10 -22.84 -41.09 -1.70
C ILE A 10 -22.98 -39.84 -2.56
N ALA A 11 -24.20 -39.55 -3.04
CA ALA A 11 -24.48 -38.34 -3.80
C ALA A 11 -24.19 -37.07 -2.98
N GLY A 12 -24.59 -37.03 -1.70
CA GLY A 12 -24.31 -35.91 -0.80
C GLY A 12 -22.81 -35.66 -0.60
N VAL A 13 -22.03 -36.73 -0.42
CA VAL A 13 -20.56 -36.64 -0.33
C VAL A 13 -19.98 -36.13 -1.65
N TYR A 14 -20.43 -36.64 -2.78
CA TYR A 14 -19.98 -36.19 -4.10
C TYR A 14 -20.19 -34.68 -4.30
N PHE A 15 -21.42 -34.20 -4.09
CA PHE A 15 -21.73 -32.76 -4.25
C PHE A 15 -20.91 -31.88 -3.30
N THR A 16 -20.69 -32.35 -2.07
CA THR A 16 -19.89 -31.63 -1.08
C THR A 16 -18.43 -31.52 -1.52
N LEU A 17 -17.84 -32.62 -1.99
CA LEU A 17 -16.46 -32.63 -2.50
C LEU A 17 -16.32 -31.75 -3.75
N THR A 18 -17.28 -31.82 -4.68
CA THR A 18 -17.28 -30.96 -5.87
C THR A 18 -17.34 -29.48 -5.50
N ALA A 19 -18.18 -29.11 -4.53
CA ALA A 19 -18.25 -27.73 -4.04
C ALA A 19 -16.92 -27.26 -3.42
N GLN A 20 -16.29 -28.11 -2.60
CA GLN A 20 -14.98 -27.79 -2.00
C GLN A 20 -13.86 -27.67 -3.05
N ILE A 21 -13.89 -28.51 -4.10
CA ILE A 21 -12.93 -28.40 -5.20
C ILE A 21 -13.12 -27.06 -5.93
N ALA A 22 -14.36 -26.65 -6.20
CA ALA A 22 -14.64 -25.38 -6.85
C ALA A 22 -14.16 -24.17 -6.01
N THR A 23 -14.32 -24.23 -4.68
CA THR A 23 -13.79 -23.18 -3.80
C THR A 23 -12.27 -23.14 -3.80
N LEU A 24 -11.61 -24.31 -3.72
CA LEU A 24 -10.14 -24.39 -3.78
C LEU A 24 -9.59 -23.87 -5.11
N GLN A 25 -10.26 -24.16 -6.23
CA GLN A 25 -9.87 -23.63 -7.53
C GLN A 25 -9.93 -22.10 -7.57
N LEU A 26 -10.99 -21.51 -7.03
CA LEU A 26 -11.13 -20.05 -6.95
C LEU A 26 -10.04 -19.44 -6.06
N ASP A 27 -9.74 -20.07 -4.93
CA ASP A 27 -8.69 -19.60 -4.02
C ASP A 27 -7.30 -19.66 -4.65
N VAL A 28 -7.02 -20.70 -5.44
CA VAL A 28 -5.76 -20.80 -6.22
C VAL A 28 -5.65 -19.68 -7.24
N ILE A 29 -6.72 -19.39 -7.99
CA ILE A 29 -6.72 -18.29 -8.98
C ILE A 29 -6.44 -16.95 -8.28
N ARG A 30 -7.16 -16.66 -7.18
CA ARG A 30 -6.94 -15.42 -6.42
C ARG A 30 -5.53 -15.30 -5.87
N MET A 31 -4.93 -16.42 -5.44
CA MET A 31 -3.56 -16.43 -4.95
C MET A 31 -2.56 -16.15 -6.07
N GLN A 32 -2.80 -16.67 -7.27
CA GLN A 32 -1.99 -16.37 -8.45
C GLN A 32 -2.08 -14.90 -8.84
N ASP A 33 -3.30 -14.33 -8.88
CA ASP A 33 -3.50 -12.91 -9.17
C ASP A 33 -2.77 -12.01 -8.14
N ALA A 34 -2.82 -12.38 -6.87
CA ALA A 34 -2.12 -11.65 -5.80
C ALA A 34 -0.60 -11.76 -5.92
N GLU A 35 -0.07 -12.91 -6.33
CA GLU A 35 1.36 -13.12 -6.55
C GLU A 35 1.87 -12.33 -7.76
N GLU A 36 1.12 -12.34 -8.86
CA GLU A 36 1.41 -11.54 -10.05
C GLU A 36 1.42 -10.05 -9.70
N MET A 37 0.37 -9.54 -9.06
CA MET A 37 0.30 -8.15 -8.63
C MET A 37 1.44 -7.77 -7.67
N ASN A 38 1.84 -8.68 -6.77
CA ASN A 38 2.98 -8.44 -5.87
C ASN A 38 4.31 -8.38 -6.63
N SER A 39 4.50 -9.28 -7.59
CA SER A 39 5.67 -9.30 -8.49
C SER A 39 5.74 -8.01 -9.30
N GLU A 40 4.62 -7.60 -9.89
CA GLU A 40 4.52 -6.34 -10.62
C GLU A 40 4.81 -5.14 -9.72
N PHE A 41 4.25 -5.10 -8.50
CA PHE A 41 4.53 -4.05 -7.52
C PHE A 41 6.03 -3.98 -7.24
N ARG A 42 6.67 -5.10 -6.89
CA ARG A 42 8.11 -5.13 -6.56
C ARG A 42 9.01 -4.68 -7.71
N ILE A 43 8.62 -4.91 -8.96
CA ILE A 43 9.41 -4.54 -10.14
C ILE A 43 9.14 -3.10 -10.56
N LYS A 44 7.86 -2.72 -10.69
CA LYS A 44 7.47 -1.44 -11.27
C LYS A 44 7.52 -0.30 -10.24
N TRP A 45 7.41 -0.60 -8.94
CA TRP A 45 7.46 0.40 -7.87
C TRP A 45 8.81 1.12 -7.79
N PRO A 46 9.97 0.44 -7.68
CA PRO A 46 11.27 1.13 -7.68
C PRO A 46 11.56 1.85 -9.01
N ARG A 47 10.84 1.49 -10.08
CA ARG A 47 11.01 2.07 -11.42
C ARG A 47 10.08 3.27 -11.67
N GLY A 48 9.13 3.54 -10.77
CA GLY A 48 8.16 4.63 -10.91
C GLY A 48 7.11 4.42 -12.01
N GLU A 49 6.98 3.20 -12.56
CA GLU A 49 6.06 2.92 -13.69
C GLU A 49 4.60 2.70 -13.25
N LEU A 50 4.34 2.56 -11.95
CA LEU A 50 2.99 2.38 -11.38
C LEU A 50 2.25 3.70 -11.10
N GLY A 51 2.91 4.84 -11.29
CA GLY A 51 2.44 6.12 -10.80
C GLY A 51 2.55 6.23 -9.27
N ALA A 52 2.13 7.37 -8.74
CA ALA A 52 2.02 7.60 -7.30
C ALA A 52 0.67 7.07 -6.80
N LEU A 53 0.67 6.35 -5.68
CA LEU A 53 -0.58 6.05 -4.98
C LEU A 53 -1.20 7.38 -4.50
N PRO A 54 -2.53 7.46 -4.31
CA PRO A 54 -3.17 8.66 -3.77
C PRO A 54 -2.54 9.11 -2.44
N ASP A 55 -2.13 8.15 -1.61
CA ASP A 55 -1.45 8.41 -0.33
C ASP A 55 -0.07 9.04 -0.53
N ASP A 56 0.68 8.61 -1.55
CA ASP A 56 1.98 9.19 -1.89
C ASP A 56 1.82 10.63 -2.38
N ALA A 57 0.80 10.90 -3.21
CA ALA A 57 0.54 12.26 -3.68
C ALA A 57 0.20 13.23 -2.54
N VAL A 58 -0.54 12.75 -1.53
CA VAL A 58 -0.81 13.52 -0.31
C VAL A 58 0.46 13.69 0.53
N GLN A 59 1.28 12.64 0.63
CA GLN A 59 2.55 12.70 1.34
C GLN A 59 3.52 13.70 0.70
N ASP A 60 3.67 13.67 -0.62
CA ASP A 60 4.53 14.59 -1.38
C ASP A 60 4.09 16.04 -1.17
N LEU A 61 2.78 16.30 -1.24
CA LEU A 61 2.22 17.62 -0.96
C LEU A 61 2.52 18.08 0.47
N ASN A 62 2.35 17.21 1.46
CA ASN A 62 2.67 17.52 2.85
C ASN A 62 4.17 17.79 3.05
N ILE A 63 5.04 17.02 2.39
CA ILE A 63 6.50 17.24 2.41
C ILE A 63 6.83 18.60 1.80
N GLU A 64 6.20 18.97 0.68
CA GLU A 64 6.39 20.28 0.05
C GLU A 64 5.99 21.43 1.00
N TYR A 65 4.87 21.29 1.71
CA TYR A 65 4.46 22.28 2.71
C TYR A 65 5.47 22.40 3.86
N LEU A 66 5.94 21.26 4.40
CA LEU A 66 6.93 21.25 5.48
C LEU A 66 8.26 21.86 5.04
N GLN A 67 8.70 21.61 3.81
CA GLN A 67 9.91 22.24 3.24
C GLN A 67 9.78 23.76 3.21
N LYS A 68 8.65 24.29 2.71
CA LYS A 68 8.39 25.74 2.67
C LYS A 68 8.36 26.38 4.06
N GLU A 69 7.83 25.68 5.06
CA GLU A 69 7.83 26.18 6.44
C GLU A 69 9.24 26.19 7.03
N MET A 70 10.04 25.16 6.76
CA MET A 70 11.45 25.10 7.14
C MET A 70 12.28 26.23 6.52
N ASP A 71 12.08 26.52 5.24
CA ASP A 71 12.79 27.60 4.55
C ASP A 71 12.49 28.97 5.18
N LYS A 72 11.23 29.22 5.55
CA LYS A 72 10.84 30.45 6.26
C LYS A 72 11.49 30.54 7.63
N LEU A 73 11.50 29.43 8.37
CA LEU A 73 12.12 29.39 9.70
C LEU A 73 13.63 29.64 9.63
N GLN A 74 14.32 29.09 8.62
CA GLN A 74 15.74 29.37 8.37
C GLN A 74 15.97 30.84 8.06
N GLN A 75 15.13 31.45 7.22
CA GLN A 75 15.25 32.87 6.91
C GLN A 75 15.06 33.75 8.15
N GLU A 76 14.04 33.50 8.97
CA GLU A 76 13.83 34.23 10.23
C GLU A 76 15.00 34.07 11.20
N PHE A 77 15.61 32.88 11.24
CA PHE A 77 16.76 32.60 12.07
C PHE A 77 18.03 33.34 11.59
N ASP A 78 18.27 33.35 10.27
CA ASP A 78 19.41 34.06 9.67
C ASP A 78 19.28 35.57 9.88
N ASP A 79 18.09 36.14 9.65
CA ASP A 79 17.80 37.56 9.88
C ASP A 79 18.07 37.94 11.35
N HIS A 80 17.65 37.10 12.30
CA HIS A 80 17.88 37.32 13.73
C HIS A 80 19.36 37.22 14.13
N ILE A 81 20.11 36.29 13.54
CA ILE A 81 21.55 36.19 13.76
C ILE A 81 22.27 37.43 13.23
N ASP A 82 21.88 37.93 12.06
CA ASP A 82 22.53 39.09 11.46
C ASP A 82 22.21 40.39 12.22
N GLU A 83 21.00 40.53 12.76
CA GLU A 83 20.67 41.60 13.71
C GLU A 83 21.60 41.56 14.93
N HIS A 84 21.77 40.40 15.57
CA HIS A 84 22.66 40.25 16.72
C HIS A 84 24.15 40.49 16.39
N LYS A 85 24.62 40.17 15.19
CA LYS A 85 26.00 40.52 14.78
C LYS A 85 26.19 42.02 14.63
N ASN A 86 25.18 42.74 14.18
CA ASN A 86 25.26 44.20 14.02
C ASN A 86 25.31 44.91 15.37
N ASP A 87 24.55 44.42 16.36
CA ASP A 87 24.57 44.93 17.74
C ASP A 87 25.95 44.78 18.39
N ILE A 88 26.64 43.65 18.17
CA ILE A 88 27.98 43.39 18.75
C ILE A 88 29.05 44.29 18.11
N ASN A 89 28.89 44.71 16.85
CA ASN A 89 29.87 45.53 16.14
C ASN A 89 29.65 47.05 16.32
N THR A 90 28.57 47.46 16.99
CA THR A 90 28.25 48.88 17.24
C THR A 90 28.57 49.37 18.65
N GLU A 91 29.09 48.51 19.53
CA GLU A 91 29.80 48.86 20.78
C GLU A 91 31.33 48.92 20.58
#